data_AF-A0A150Q0D6-F1
#
_entry.id   AF-A0A150Q0D6-F1
#
_cell.length_a   1.000
_cell.length_b   1.000
_cell.length_c   1.000
_cell.angle_alpha   90.00
_cell.angle_beta   90.00
_cell.angle_gamma   90.00
#
_symmetry.space_group_name_H-M   'P 1'
#
loop_
_entity.id
_entity.type
_entity.pdbx_description
1 polymer ?
#
loop_
_entity_poly.entity_id
_entity_poly.type
_entity_poly.pdbx_seq_one_letter_code
_entity_poly.pdbx_strand_id
1 'polypeptide(L)'
;MRPGPYFYAWCDEASRVDALGAALSALVDHPPYTVGVDLCPGPEPHGASVDEAVATIRAHFRHADAEVVLHSTLSSRQFVRCMLRCFTDRSERSTSWGPLHLHPERVQDFAPMYMILDLGSGASSVGAEAVLAWHKVVTDIEDFLLRLCAPDASGRVSTGGCTTAWTWLAPVSMCATYHANARDIARDLALSWISLHDGESVPRIAGLSIDALYARVDAAPAGARVVPTDKSGRSIPLSREAVLKALALPGSALLEALIAAADVPDEVWRAAEPRAEEIHNLTVQAKARGEQLPESLKGPPLWYVEMTGEHVYFLVDHAPFHIRCLPSGGVMMATHFYRTLWPLWADALFRLCLMS
;
A
#
# COMPACT_ATOMS: atom_id res chain seq x y z
N MET A 1 19.38 1.49 -8.05
CA MET A 1 18.02 1.92 -7.64
C MET A 1 17.34 0.73 -6.98
N ARG A 2 16.46 0.96 -6.00
CA ARG A 2 15.84 -0.12 -5.23
C ARG A 2 14.44 -0.46 -5.80
N PRO A 3 14.03 -1.74 -5.79
CA PRO A 3 12.65 -2.12 -6.08
C PRO A 3 11.70 -1.60 -5.01
N GLY A 4 10.40 -1.71 -5.29
CA GLY A 4 9.33 -1.22 -4.42
C GLY A 4 8.57 -0.06 -5.08
N PRO A 5 7.47 0.45 -4.50
CA PRO A 5 6.84 -0.04 -3.29
C PRO A 5 6.39 -1.50 -3.44
N TYR A 6 6.37 -2.21 -2.32
CA TYR A 6 6.00 -3.60 -2.25
C TYR A 6 4.54 -3.71 -1.79
N PHE A 7 3.76 -4.46 -2.56
CA PHE A 7 2.37 -4.77 -2.29
C PHE A 7 2.26 -6.23 -1.92
N TYR A 8 1.44 -6.50 -0.90
CA TYR A 8 1.27 -7.84 -0.37
C TYR A 8 -0.20 -8.20 -0.29
N ALA A 9 -0.51 -9.47 -0.52
CA ALA A 9 -1.84 -10.03 -0.40
C ALA A 9 -1.77 -11.40 0.28
N TRP A 10 -2.65 -11.63 1.23
CA TRP A 10 -2.77 -12.88 1.96
C TRP A 10 -3.97 -13.66 1.44
N CYS A 11 -3.72 -14.92 1.12
CA CYS A 11 -4.73 -15.90 0.73
C CYS A 11 -4.26 -17.32 1.09
N ASP A 12 -5.23 -18.20 1.28
CA ASP A 12 -4.99 -19.62 1.50
C ASP A 12 -4.25 -20.24 0.31
N GLU A 13 -3.36 -21.21 0.57
CA GLU A 13 -2.58 -21.88 -0.48
C GLU A 13 -3.48 -22.47 -1.58
N ALA A 14 -4.63 -23.03 -1.18
CA ALA A 14 -5.61 -23.60 -2.10
C ALA A 14 -6.19 -22.59 -3.11
N SER A 15 -6.24 -21.30 -2.76
CA SER A 15 -6.78 -20.23 -3.61
C SER A 15 -5.69 -19.36 -4.24
N ARG A 16 -4.42 -19.63 -3.95
CA ARG A 16 -3.31 -18.70 -4.26
C ARG A 16 -3.05 -18.54 -5.76
N VAL A 17 -3.08 -19.64 -6.51
CA VAL A 17 -2.94 -19.60 -7.98
C VAL A 17 -4.15 -18.95 -8.65
N ASP A 18 -5.35 -19.14 -8.11
CA ASP A 18 -6.56 -18.47 -8.62
C ASP A 18 -6.54 -16.96 -8.33
N ALA A 19 -6.10 -16.56 -7.13
CA ALA A 19 -5.90 -15.17 -6.75
C ALA A 19 -4.81 -14.50 -7.61
N LEU A 20 -3.70 -15.21 -7.87
CA LEU A 20 -2.66 -14.78 -8.81
C LEU A 20 -3.24 -14.54 -10.21
N GLY A 21 -4.01 -15.49 -10.74
CA GLY A 21 -4.62 -15.37 -12.07
C GLY A 21 -5.56 -14.17 -12.18
N ALA A 22 -6.43 -13.97 -11.18
CA ALA A 22 -7.32 -12.82 -11.14
C ALA A 22 -6.54 -11.50 -11.06
N ALA A 23 -5.47 -11.43 -10.25
CA ALA A 23 -4.60 -10.27 -10.17
C ALA A 23 -3.88 -10.00 -11.50
N LEU A 24 -3.35 -11.02 -12.18
CA LEU A 24 -2.74 -10.87 -13.51
C LEU A 24 -3.74 -10.33 -14.53
N SER A 25 -4.98 -10.84 -14.56
CA SER A 25 -6.02 -10.33 -15.45
C SER A 25 -6.37 -8.87 -15.19
N ALA A 26 -6.27 -8.40 -13.94
CA ALA A 26 -6.54 -7.00 -13.58
C ALA A 26 -5.33 -6.08 -13.81
N LEU A 27 -4.12 -6.59 -13.63
CA LEU A 27 -2.89 -5.80 -13.71
C LEU A 27 -2.34 -5.70 -15.14
N VAL A 28 -2.44 -6.74 -15.95
CA VAL A 28 -1.92 -6.76 -17.32
C VAL A 28 -2.79 -5.86 -18.19
N ASP A 29 -2.15 -4.96 -18.93
CA ASP A 29 -2.85 -4.08 -19.86
C ASP A 29 -3.61 -4.89 -20.92
N HIS A 30 -4.75 -4.35 -21.36
CA HIS A 30 -5.61 -5.02 -22.35
C HIS A 30 -4.82 -5.42 -23.61
N PRO A 31 -5.12 -6.61 -24.18
CA PRO A 31 -4.24 -7.37 -25.05
C PRO A 31 -3.72 -6.63 -26.28
N PRO A 32 -2.54 -7.05 -26.83
CA PRO A 32 -1.92 -8.37 -26.63
C PRO A 32 -0.59 -8.33 -25.85
N TYR A 33 -0.62 -7.98 -24.57
CA TYR A 33 0.58 -8.09 -23.74
C TYR A 33 0.76 -9.51 -23.19
N THR A 34 1.94 -10.09 -23.44
CA THR A 34 2.39 -11.33 -22.83
C THR A 34 3.00 -11.07 -21.46
N VAL A 35 2.91 -12.05 -20.56
CA VAL A 35 3.62 -12.05 -19.29
C VAL A 35 4.85 -12.95 -19.38
N GLY A 36 5.94 -12.57 -18.72
CA GLY A 36 7.13 -13.41 -18.58
C GLY A 36 6.95 -14.35 -17.39
N VAL A 37 7.06 -15.66 -17.60
CA VAL A 37 6.97 -16.67 -16.55
C VAL A 37 8.39 -17.12 -16.20
N ASP A 38 8.76 -17.03 -14.92
CA ASP A 38 10.04 -17.51 -14.39
C ASP A 38 9.78 -18.47 -13.22
N LEU A 39 10.16 -19.73 -13.39
CA LEU A 39 9.92 -20.82 -12.44
C LEU A 39 11.25 -21.44 -12.06
N CYS A 40 11.56 -21.46 -10.76
CA CYS A 40 12.82 -22.03 -10.27
C CYS A 40 12.56 -23.03 -9.13
N PRO A 41 12.94 -24.32 -9.29
CA PRO A 41 13.51 -24.95 -10.49
C PRO A 41 12.44 -25.22 -11.55
N GLY A 42 12.65 -24.84 -12.82
CA GLY A 42 11.61 -24.98 -13.83
C GLY A 42 12.13 -24.87 -15.28
N PRO A 43 11.23 -24.81 -16.27
CA PRO A 43 11.59 -24.53 -17.66
C PRO A 43 12.25 -23.15 -17.78
N GLU A 44 12.94 -22.91 -18.90
CA GLU A 44 13.52 -21.59 -19.17
C GLU A 44 12.44 -20.49 -19.16
N PRO A 45 12.79 -19.27 -18.71
CA PRO A 45 11.87 -18.16 -18.72
C PRO A 45 11.31 -17.91 -20.12
N HIS A 46 9.98 -17.76 -20.23
CA HIS A 46 9.30 -17.58 -21.51
C HIS A 46 8.13 -16.60 -21.39
N GLY A 47 7.72 -16.03 -22.53
CA GLY A 47 6.50 -15.23 -22.63
C GLY A 47 5.28 -16.12 -22.83
N ALA A 48 4.19 -15.82 -22.13
CA ALA A 48 2.93 -16.55 -22.21
C ALA A 48 1.72 -15.60 -22.15
N SER A 49 0.56 -16.07 -22.60
CA SER A 49 -0.72 -15.42 -22.25
C SER A 49 -1.02 -15.56 -20.76
N VAL A 50 -1.94 -14.75 -20.21
CA VAL A 50 -2.33 -14.88 -18.79
C VAL A 50 -2.85 -16.29 -18.48
N ASP A 51 -3.72 -16.84 -19.34
CA ASP A 51 -4.29 -18.19 -19.13
C ASP A 51 -3.22 -19.29 -19.17
N GLU A 52 -2.29 -19.19 -20.12
CA GLU A 52 -1.15 -20.12 -20.25
C GLU A 52 -0.18 -20.02 -19.07
N ALA A 53 0.12 -18.79 -18.61
CA ALA A 53 0.94 -18.56 -17.43
C ALA A 53 0.29 -19.17 -16.18
N VAL A 54 -1.00 -18.94 -15.96
CA VAL A 54 -1.75 -19.51 -14.83
C VAL A 54 -1.79 -21.03 -14.89
N ALA A 55 -2.00 -21.62 -16.07
CA ALA A 55 -1.99 -23.07 -16.24
C ALA A 55 -0.61 -23.67 -15.93
N THR A 56 0.46 -23.03 -16.42
CA THR A 56 1.85 -23.44 -16.20
C THR A 56 2.21 -23.34 -14.72
N ILE A 57 1.87 -22.23 -14.07
CA ILE A 57 2.10 -22.01 -12.63
C ILE A 57 1.31 -23.03 -11.82
N ARG A 58 0.04 -23.30 -12.16
CA ARG A 58 -0.78 -24.30 -11.46
C ARG A 58 -0.16 -25.70 -11.47
N ALA A 59 0.42 -26.10 -12.60
CA ALA A 59 1.14 -27.37 -12.71
C ALA A 59 2.44 -27.38 -11.88
N HIS A 60 3.11 -26.23 -11.78
CA HIS A 60 4.38 -26.08 -11.08
C HIS A 60 4.27 -25.90 -9.55
N PHE A 61 3.22 -25.21 -9.08
CA PHE A 61 3.11 -24.66 -7.73
C PHE A 61 3.14 -25.69 -6.60
N ARG A 62 2.96 -26.98 -6.91
CA ARG A 62 3.13 -28.08 -5.95
C ARG A 62 4.59 -28.32 -5.56
N HIS A 63 5.55 -27.76 -6.31
CA HIS A 63 6.96 -28.09 -6.20
C HIS A 63 7.81 -26.91 -5.76
N ALA A 64 7.51 -25.70 -6.25
CA ALA A 64 8.21 -24.48 -5.87
C ALA A 64 7.35 -23.23 -6.11
N ASP A 65 7.90 -22.09 -5.72
CA ASP A 65 7.31 -20.77 -5.89
C ASP A 65 7.27 -20.38 -7.37
N ALA A 66 6.46 -19.37 -7.69
CA ALA A 66 6.36 -18.84 -9.05
C ALA A 66 6.61 -17.34 -9.09
N GLU A 67 7.26 -16.88 -10.14
CA GLU A 67 7.43 -15.46 -10.46
C GLU A 67 6.87 -15.15 -11.85
N VAL A 68 6.19 -14.02 -11.95
CA VAL A 68 5.66 -13.49 -13.20
C VAL A 68 6.12 -12.05 -13.36
N VAL A 69 6.73 -11.76 -14.50
CA VAL A 69 7.06 -10.41 -14.95
C VAL A 69 5.92 -9.92 -15.83
N LEU A 70 5.37 -8.75 -15.51
CA LEU A 70 4.28 -8.15 -16.29
C LEU A 70 4.53 -6.65 -16.53
N HIS A 71 3.80 -6.11 -17.50
CA HIS A 71 3.68 -4.67 -17.70
C HIS A 71 2.25 -4.25 -17.34
N SER A 72 2.15 -3.11 -16.66
CA SER A 72 0.89 -2.53 -16.27
C SER A 72 0.92 -1.03 -16.48
N THR A 73 -0.25 -0.45 -16.75
CA THR A 73 -0.44 0.99 -16.78
C THR A 73 -0.98 1.47 -15.44
N LEU A 74 -0.30 2.43 -14.82
CA LEU A 74 -0.77 3.14 -13.62
C LEU A 74 -2.00 3.99 -13.96
N SER A 75 -2.78 4.39 -12.96
CA SER A 75 -3.84 5.39 -13.12
C SER A 75 -3.30 6.72 -13.65
N SER A 76 -2.04 7.04 -13.35
CA SER A 76 -1.29 8.15 -13.93
C SER A 76 -0.87 7.98 -15.41
N ARG A 77 -1.30 6.88 -16.08
CA ARG A 77 -0.94 6.47 -17.46
C ARG A 77 0.53 6.16 -17.69
N GLN A 78 1.29 5.98 -16.61
CA GLN A 78 2.68 5.57 -16.68
C GLN A 78 2.76 4.05 -16.85
N PHE A 79 3.55 3.60 -17.81
CA PHE A 79 3.85 2.17 -17.96
C PHE A 79 4.88 1.74 -16.93
N VAL A 80 4.60 0.65 -16.24
CA VAL A 80 5.48 0.10 -15.21
C VAL A 80 5.69 -1.39 -15.43
N ARG A 81 6.94 -1.82 -15.24
CA ARG A 81 7.30 -3.24 -15.24
C ARG A 81 7.29 -3.74 -13.81
N CYS A 82 6.53 -4.80 -13.56
CA CYS A 82 6.34 -5.37 -12.24
C CYS A 82 6.74 -6.84 -12.19
N MET A 83 7.13 -7.28 -11.00
CA MET A 83 7.28 -8.69 -10.64
C MET A 83 6.19 -9.04 -9.66
N LEU A 84 5.42 -10.08 -9.97
CA LEU A 84 4.42 -10.69 -9.11
C LEU A 84 4.90 -12.08 -8.73
N ARG A 85 5.13 -12.30 -7.44
CA ARG A 85 5.57 -13.56 -6.87
C ARG A 85 4.42 -14.24 -6.14
N CYS A 86 4.40 -15.56 -6.25
CA CYS A 86 3.47 -16.45 -5.60
C CYS A 86 4.28 -17.49 -4.82
N PHE A 87 4.21 -17.45 -3.50
CA PHE A 87 5.00 -18.31 -2.63
C PHE A 87 4.17 -19.46 -2.12
N THR A 88 4.71 -20.68 -2.07
CA THR A 88 4.10 -21.86 -1.44
C THR A 88 4.09 -21.73 0.08
N ASP A 89 3.24 -22.49 0.77
CA ASP A 89 3.23 -22.50 2.25
C ASP A 89 4.57 -22.98 2.82
N ARG A 90 5.27 -23.87 2.11
CA ARG A 90 6.62 -24.30 2.49
C ARG A 90 7.57 -23.11 2.52
N SER A 91 7.59 -22.29 1.47
CA SER A 91 8.45 -21.10 1.38
C SER A 91 8.05 -20.02 2.38
N GLU A 92 6.74 -19.81 2.56
CA GLU A 92 6.23 -18.86 3.55
C GLU A 92 6.58 -19.28 4.98
N ARG A 93 6.65 -20.57 5.29
CA ARG A 93 7.15 -21.06 6.59
C ARG A 93 8.66 -20.88 6.76
N SER A 94 9.43 -20.79 5.68
CA SER A 94 10.87 -20.56 5.74
C SER A 94 11.17 -19.07 5.90
N THR A 95 10.71 -18.23 4.97
CA THR A 95 11.19 -16.84 4.85
C THR A 95 10.08 -15.80 4.97
N SER A 96 8.81 -16.19 4.78
CA SER A 96 7.62 -15.35 5.03
C SER A 96 7.65 -13.99 4.33
N TRP A 97 7.58 -14.02 3.01
CA TRP A 97 7.52 -12.80 2.20
C TRP A 97 6.10 -12.24 2.06
N GLY A 98 5.08 -13.08 2.22
CA GLY A 98 3.70 -12.79 1.86
C GLY A 98 3.22 -13.75 0.76
N PRO A 99 2.07 -14.43 0.91
CA PRO A 99 1.53 -15.38 -0.07
C PRO A 99 1.59 -14.90 -1.54
N LEU A 100 1.15 -13.67 -1.76
CA LEU A 100 1.31 -12.95 -3.01
C LEU A 100 2.07 -11.65 -2.74
N HIS A 101 3.02 -11.35 -3.62
CA HIS A 101 3.94 -10.23 -3.45
C HIS A 101 4.21 -9.56 -4.80
N LEU A 102 3.82 -8.30 -4.94
CA LEU A 102 3.95 -7.50 -6.16
C LEU A 102 4.87 -6.31 -5.90
N HIS A 103 5.78 -6.03 -6.83
CA HIS A 103 6.52 -4.76 -6.81
C HIS A 103 6.94 -4.35 -8.21
N PRO A 104 7.11 -3.04 -8.49
CA PRO A 104 7.77 -2.60 -9.70
C PRO A 104 9.29 -2.83 -9.59
N GLU A 105 9.99 -2.75 -10.72
CA GLU A 105 11.45 -2.78 -10.73
C GLU A 105 12.08 -1.60 -10.02
N ARG A 106 11.41 -0.44 -10.03
CA ARG A 106 11.97 0.81 -9.51
C ARG A 106 10.94 1.56 -8.68
N VAL A 107 11.36 2.00 -7.50
CA VAL A 107 10.54 2.88 -6.64
C VAL A 107 10.14 4.19 -7.29
N GLN A 108 10.94 4.67 -8.24
CA GLN A 108 10.63 5.88 -8.99
C GLN A 108 9.40 5.76 -9.90
N ASP A 109 8.98 4.52 -10.20
CA ASP A 109 7.80 4.27 -11.00
C ASP A 109 6.52 4.71 -10.28
N PHE A 110 6.52 4.67 -8.94
CA PHE A 110 5.40 5.11 -8.09
C PHE A 110 5.70 6.41 -7.32
N ALA A 111 6.92 6.56 -6.83
CA ALA A 111 7.37 7.73 -6.06
C ALA A 111 8.39 8.53 -6.90
N PRO A 112 7.93 9.43 -7.79
CA PRO A 112 8.82 10.12 -8.70
C PRO A 112 9.82 10.99 -7.93
N MET A 113 11.10 10.90 -8.28
CA MET A 113 12.15 11.73 -7.68
C MET A 113 12.07 13.20 -8.13
N TYR A 114 11.33 13.46 -9.21
CA TYR A 114 11.07 14.79 -9.70
C TYR A 114 9.67 14.87 -10.34
N MET A 115 9.07 16.05 -10.29
CA MET A 115 7.85 16.38 -11.01
C MET A 115 8.14 17.43 -12.07
N ILE A 116 7.36 17.41 -13.15
CA ILE A 116 7.40 18.43 -14.20
C ILE A 116 6.20 19.34 -13.97
N LEU A 117 6.45 20.56 -13.51
CA LEU A 117 5.43 21.49 -13.03
C LEU A 117 5.57 22.86 -13.68
N ASP A 118 4.44 23.47 -14.05
CA ASP A 118 4.38 24.90 -14.36
C ASP A 118 4.15 25.67 -13.05
N LEU A 119 5.19 26.39 -12.61
CA LEU A 119 5.16 27.18 -11.38
C LEU A 119 4.53 28.56 -11.58
N GLY A 120 4.23 28.96 -12.83
CA GLY A 120 3.77 30.30 -13.18
C GLY A 120 4.76 31.38 -12.75
N SER A 121 4.24 32.51 -12.27
CA SER A 121 5.04 33.62 -11.72
C SER A 121 5.37 33.46 -10.22
N GLY A 122 4.87 32.41 -9.58
CA GLY A 122 5.09 32.17 -8.15
C GLY A 122 6.38 31.40 -7.87
N ALA A 123 6.86 31.49 -6.63
CA ALA A 123 8.00 30.70 -6.16
C ALA A 123 7.66 29.20 -6.03
N SER A 124 8.69 28.38 -5.96
CA SER A 124 8.58 26.98 -5.51
C SER A 124 8.03 26.93 -4.09
N SER A 125 7.24 25.90 -3.79
CA SER A 125 6.60 25.71 -2.48
C SER A 125 6.61 24.23 -2.13
N VAL A 126 7.43 23.88 -1.13
CA VAL A 126 7.57 22.49 -0.65
C VAL A 126 6.21 21.87 -0.31
N GLY A 127 5.34 22.62 0.36
CA GLY A 127 4.00 22.12 0.72
C GLY A 127 3.15 21.86 -0.52
N ALA A 128 3.09 22.81 -1.47
CA ALA A 128 2.28 22.63 -2.67
C ALA A 128 2.80 21.49 -3.56
N GLU A 129 4.11 21.37 -3.69
CA GLU A 129 4.79 20.30 -4.42
C GLU A 129 4.54 18.94 -3.74
N ALA A 130 4.62 18.87 -2.41
CA ALA A 130 4.29 17.67 -1.65
C ALA A 130 2.81 17.25 -1.83
N VAL A 131 1.87 18.20 -1.83
CA VAL A 131 0.45 17.92 -2.11
C VAL A 131 0.27 17.28 -3.48
N LEU A 132 0.94 17.80 -4.51
CA LEU A 132 0.91 17.22 -5.86
C LEU A 132 1.50 15.81 -5.92
N ALA A 133 2.63 15.59 -5.23
CA ALA A 133 3.24 14.27 -5.13
C ALA A 133 2.30 13.26 -4.44
N TRP A 134 1.60 13.67 -3.39
CA TRP A 134 0.61 12.83 -2.69
C TRP A 134 -0.53 12.38 -3.60
N HIS A 135 -1.14 13.30 -4.35
CA HIS A 135 -2.26 12.97 -5.25
C HIS A 135 -1.86 11.94 -6.31
N LYS A 136 -0.66 12.07 -6.87
CA LYS A 136 -0.13 11.10 -7.84
C LYS A 136 0.04 9.72 -7.19
N VAL A 137 0.67 9.69 -6.02
CA VAL A 137 1.05 8.46 -5.32
C VAL A 137 -0.15 7.68 -4.79
N VAL A 138 -1.07 8.33 -4.07
CA VAL A 138 -2.16 7.61 -3.38
C VAL A 138 -3.11 6.96 -4.37
N THR A 139 -3.39 7.61 -5.50
CA THR A 139 -4.22 7.04 -6.58
C THR A 139 -3.59 5.76 -7.14
N ASP A 140 -2.28 5.78 -7.39
CA ASP A 140 -1.57 4.62 -7.95
C ASP A 140 -1.42 3.49 -6.91
N ILE A 141 -1.26 3.81 -5.61
CA ILE A 141 -1.30 2.83 -4.51
C ILE A 141 -2.64 2.11 -4.47
N GLU A 142 -3.71 2.89 -4.46
CA GLU A 142 -5.08 2.39 -4.34
C GLU A 142 -5.40 1.43 -5.48
N ASP A 143 -5.17 1.89 -6.70
CA ASP A 143 -5.41 1.14 -7.92
C ASP A 143 -4.65 -0.21 -7.91
N PHE A 144 -3.34 -0.20 -7.63
CA PHE A 144 -2.54 -1.43 -7.61
C PHE A 144 -2.92 -2.37 -6.47
N LEU A 145 -3.16 -1.83 -5.27
CA LEU A 145 -3.53 -2.66 -4.12
C LEU A 145 -4.88 -3.32 -4.36
N LEU A 146 -5.84 -2.63 -4.97
CA LEU A 146 -7.15 -3.19 -5.32
C LEU A 146 -7.07 -4.18 -6.48
N ARG A 147 -6.25 -3.92 -7.51
CA ARG A 147 -6.01 -4.90 -8.59
C ARG A 147 -5.31 -6.17 -8.10
N LEU A 148 -4.51 -6.08 -7.05
CA LEU A 148 -3.91 -7.25 -6.41
C LEU A 148 -4.89 -7.99 -5.46
N CYS A 149 -5.61 -7.25 -4.61
CA CYS A 149 -6.36 -7.84 -3.48
C CYS A 149 -7.86 -8.01 -3.75
N ALA A 150 -8.44 -7.24 -4.66
CA ALA A 150 -9.87 -7.29 -4.98
C ALA A 150 -10.14 -7.22 -6.50
N PRO A 151 -9.37 -7.94 -7.37
CA PRO A 151 -9.49 -7.83 -8.83
C PRO A 151 -10.90 -8.13 -9.36
N ASP A 152 -11.64 -9.01 -8.68
CA ASP A 152 -12.96 -9.49 -9.07
C ASP A 152 -13.95 -9.55 -7.91
N ALA A 153 -13.63 -8.89 -6.78
CA ALA A 153 -14.42 -8.89 -5.54
C ALA A 153 -14.76 -10.29 -4.98
N SER A 154 -14.04 -11.35 -5.38
CA SER A 154 -14.29 -12.73 -4.95
C SER A 154 -13.98 -13.00 -3.47
N GLY A 155 -13.23 -12.12 -2.81
CA GLY A 155 -12.79 -12.32 -1.43
C GLY A 155 -11.71 -13.39 -1.25
N ARG A 156 -11.06 -13.88 -2.33
CA ARG A 156 -9.95 -14.84 -2.24
C ARG A 156 -8.76 -14.32 -1.44
N VAL A 157 -8.52 -13.01 -1.51
CA VAL A 157 -7.55 -12.30 -0.67
C VAL A 157 -8.32 -11.65 0.46
N SER A 158 -8.00 -12.01 1.70
CA SER A 158 -8.70 -11.49 2.88
C SER A 158 -8.10 -10.18 3.39
N THR A 159 -6.77 -10.04 3.30
CA THR A 159 -6.04 -8.87 3.77
C THR A 159 -4.81 -8.62 2.89
N GLY A 160 -4.39 -7.37 2.81
CA GLY A 160 -3.23 -6.94 2.04
C GLY A 160 -2.66 -5.63 2.54
N GLY A 161 -1.60 -5.15 1.91
CA GLY A 161 -1.06 -3.82 2.19
C GLY A 161 0.09 -3.41 1.30
N CYS A 162 0.56 -2.18 1.49
CA CYS A 162 1.66 -1.58 0.75
C CYS A 162 2.70 -0.93 1.68
N THR A 163 3.99 -1.09 1.36
CA THR A 163 5.10 -0.41 2.06
C THR A 163 6.33 -0.29 1.16
N THR A 164 7.25 0.61 1.50
CA THR A 164 8.57 0.69 0.84
C THR A 164 9.58 -0.32 1.40
N ALA A 165 9.24 -1.02 2.49
CA ALA A 165 10.05 -2.11 3.00
C ALA A 165 9.85 -3.36 2.16
N TRP A 166 10.94 -4.07 1.90
CA TRP A 166 10.95 -5.37 1.23
C TRP A 166 10.25 -6.51 2.00
N THR A 167 9.88 -6.27 3.26
CA THR A 167 9.12 -7.20 4.11
C THR A 167 7.73 -6.65 4.41
N TRP A 168 6.77 -7.57 4.58
CA TRP A 168 5.43 -7.21 5.04
C TRP A 168 5.48 -6.78 6.51
N LEU A 169 5.47 -5.47 6.74
CA LEU A 169 5.51 -4.87 8.07
C LEU A 169 4.19 -5.07 8.83
N ALA A 170 4.22 -4.83 10.15
CA ALA A 170 3.01 -4.63 10.95
C ALA A 170 2.03 -3.66 10.23
N PRO A 171 0.74 -4.01 10.08
CA PRO A 171 -0.22 -3.21 9.31
C PRO A 171 -0.24 -1.70 9.63
N VAL A 172 -0.15 -1.32 10.90
CA VAL A 172 -0.11 0.10 11.29
C VAL A 172 1.17 0.83 10.86
N SER A 173 2.25 0.09 10.61
CA SER A 173 3.54 0.61 10.12
C SER A 173 3.61 0.66 8.58
N MET A 174 2.60 0.14 7.88
CA MET A 174 2.47 0.22 6.42
C MET A 174 1.92 1.59 6.00
N CYS A 175 2.03 1.93 4.71
CA CYS A 175 1.41 3.14 4.17
C CYS A 175 0.00 2.87 3.61
N ALA A 176 -0.35 1.60 3.37
CA ALA A 176 -1.70 1.20 3.01
C ALA A 176 -2.02 -0.22 3.50
N THR A 177 -3.29 -0.47 3.80
CA THR A 177 -3.83 -1.80 4.11
C THR A 177 -5.17 -2.00 3.43
N TYR A 178 -5.51 -3.26 3.17
CA TYR A 178 -6.77 -3.69 2.58
C TYR A 178 -7.37 -4.81 3.43
N HIS A 179 -8.69 -4.76 3.61
CA HIS A 179 -9.50 -5.84 4.19
C HIS A 179 -10.68 -6.16 3.28
N ALA A 180 -10.90 -7.43 2.99
CA ALA A 180 -12.05 -7.89 2.22
C ALA A 180 -13.38 -7.67 2.94
N ASN A 181 -13.36 -7.56 4.27
CA ASN A 181 -14.53 -7.31 5.10
C ASN A 181 -14.20 -6.25 6.15
N ALA A 182 -14.87 -5.10 6.09
CA ALA A 182 -14.67 -4.01 7.03
C ALA A 182 -14.98 -4.37 8.50
N ARG A 183 -15.75 -5.43 8.76
CA ARG A 183 -16.02 -5.92 10.12
C ARG A 183 -14.76 -6.41 10.82
N ASP A 184 -13.76 -6.83 10.05
CA ASP A 184 -12.53 -7.41 10.56
C ASP A 184 -11.39 -6.38 10.69
N ILE A 185 -11.65 -5.08 10.50
CA ILE A 185 -10.61 -4.04 10.44
C ILE A 185 -9.72 -4.00 11.71
N ALA A 186 -10.25 -4.41 12.86
CA ALA A 186 -9.49 -4.55 14.11
C ALA A 186 -8.32 -5.56 14.01
N ARG A 187 -8.34 -6.46 13.01
CA ARG A 187 -7.26 -7.39 12.68
C ARG A 187 -5.94 -6.65 12.51
N ASP A 188 -5.93 -5.46 11.90
CA ASP A 188 -4.70 -4.69 11.70
C ASP A 188 -4.01 -4.38 13.03
N LEU A 189 -4.77 -4.03 14.06
CA LEU A 189 -4.22 -3.76 15.40
C LEU A 189 -3.66 -5.03 16.03
N ALA A 190 -4.38 -6.15 15.93
CA ALA A 190 -3.94 -7.42 16.50
C ALA A 190 -2.68 -7.97 15.80
N LEU A 191 -2.66 -7.98 14.46
CA LEU A 191 -1.50 -8.38 13.67
C LEU A 191 -0.29 -7.48 13.98
N SER A 192 -0.52 -6.17 14.09
CA SER A 192 0.55 -5.23 14.43
C SER A 192 1.10 -5.48 15.83
N TRP A 193 0.21 -5.69 16.81
CA TRP A 193 0.60 -5.97 18.18
C TRP A 193 1.40 -7.26 18.28
N ILE A 194 0.92 -8.36 17.68
CA ILE A 194 1.61 -9.66 17.70
C ILE A 194 2.96 -9.56 16.98
N SER A 195 3.00 -8.92 15.82
CA SER A 195 4.26 -8.78 15.07
C SER A 195 5.31 -7.98 15.85
N LEU A 196 4.91 -6.91 16.53
CA LEU A 196 5.82 -6.06 17.30
C LEU A 196 6.18 -6.65 18.68
N HIS A 197 5.26 -7.36 19.33
CA HIS A 197 5.47 -7.94 20.65
C HIS A 197 6.20 -9.28 20.58
N ASP A 198 5.72 -10.20 19.74
CA ASP A 198 6.25 -11.56 19.62
C ASP A 198 7.38 -11.65 18.57
N GLY A 199 7.57 -10.61 17.76
CA GLY A 199 8.52 -10.62 16.64
C GLY A 199 8.06 -11.48 15.46
N GLU A 200 6.77 -11.82 15.39
CA GLU A 200 6.27 -12.72 14.37
C GLU A 200 6.03 -12.01 13.02
N SER A 201 6.30 -12.73 11.94
CA SER A 201 6.10 -12.24 10.59
C SER A 201 4.60 -12.21 10.25
N VAL A 202 4.10 -11.05 9.81
CA VAL A 202 2.68 -10.83 9.46
C VAL A 202 2.11 -11.89 8.51
N PRO A 203 2.79 -12.29 7.41
CA PRO A 203 2.34 -13.36 6.53
C PRO A 203 1.95 -14.68 7.22
N ARG A 204 2.63 -15.03 8.32
CA ARG A 204 2.35 -16.28 9.06
C ARG A 204 1.06 -16.22 9.88
N ILE A 205 0.70 -15.02 10.34
CA ILE A 205 -0.41 -14.80 11.28
C ILE A 205 -1.62 -14.13 10.64
N ALA A 206 -1.48 -13.56 9.43
CA ALA A 206 -2.55 -12.86 8.71
C ALA A 206 -3.76 -13.77 8.42
N GLY A 207 -3.56 -15.08 8.34
CA GLY A 207 -4.62 -16.08 8.18
C GLY A 207 -5.37 -16.51 9.42
N LEU A 208 -4.95 -16.05 10.60
CA LEU A 208 -5.60 -16.44 11.84
C LEU A 208 -7.02 -15.83 11.94
N SER A 209 -7.93 -16.59 12.54
CA SER A 209 -9.25 -16.07 12.90
C SER A 209 -9.12 -14.93 13.91
N ILE A 210 -10.14 -14.06 13.98
CA ILE A 210 -10.20 -12.99 14.98
C ILE A 210 -10.08 -13.56 16.41
N ASP A 211 -10.72 -14.70 16.70
CA ASP A 211 -10.64 -15.36 18.02
C ASP A 211 -9.22 -15.84 18.33
N ALA A 212 -8.50 -16.38 17.34
CA ALA A 212 -7.11 -16.81 17.53
C ALA A 212 -6.18 -15.61 17.75
N LEU A 213 -6.39 -14.53 17.01
CA LEU A 213 -5.66 -13.26 17.21
C LEU A 213 -5.95 -12.68 18.60
N TYR A 214 -7.22 -12.67 19.02
CA TYR A 214 -7.63 -12.24 20.35
C TYR A 214 -6.93 -13.05 21.44
N ALA A 215 -6.97 -14.38 21.37
CA ALA A 215 -6.36 -15.26 22.36
C ALA A 215 -4.84 -15.03 22.48
N ARG A 216 -4.17 -14.73 21.37
CA ARG A 216 -2.73 -14.42 21.38
C ARG A 216 -2.42 -13.09 22.06
N VAL A 217 -3.19 -12.05 21.77
CA VAL A 217 -3.04 -10.76 22.44
C VAL A 217 -3.37 -10.91 23.94
N ASP A 218 -4.41 -11.68 24.27
CA ASP A 218 -4.86 -11.89 25.65
C ASP A 218 -3.84 -12.71 26.48
N ALA A 219 -3.09 -13.62 25.85
CA ALA A 219 -2.06 -14.40 26.53
C ALA A 219 -0.89 -13.56 27.08
N ALA A 220 -0.71 -12.34 26.58
CA ALA A 220 0.38 -11.47 27.01
C ALA A 220 0.13 -10.82 28.39
N PRO A 221 1.18 -10.39 29.10
CA PRO A 221 1.03 -9.76 30.41
C PRO A 221 0.14 -8.52 30.37
N ALA A 222 -0.67 -8.33 31.41
CA ALA A 222 -1.46 -7.11 31.57
C ALA A 222 -0.56 -5.86 31.57
N GLY A 223 -0.96 -4.83 30.83
CA GLY A 223 -0.20 -3.59 30.69
C GLY A 223 0.99 -3.67 29.72
N ALA A 224 1.17 -4.80 29.00
CA ALA A 224 2.14 -4.90 27.92
C ALA A 224 1.87 -3.87 26.82
N ARG A 225 2.93 -3.32 26.24
CA ARG A 225 2.88 -2.25 25.24
C ARG A 225 3.88 -2.53 24.14
N VAL A 226 3.51 -2.18 22.92
CA VAL A 226 4.41 -2.10 21.77
C VAL A 226 4.48 -0.66 21.28
N VAL A 227 5.56 -0.31 20.59
CA VAL A 227 5.71 1.02 19.98
C VAL A 227 5.70 0.82 18.47
N PRO A 228 4.56 1.08 17.81
CA PRO A 228 4.52 1.13 16.36
C PRO A 228 5.50 2.16 15.81
N THR A 229 6.07 1.88 14.64
CA THR A 229 6.96 2.83 13.99
C THR A 229 6.16 3.99 13.46
N ASP A 230 6.36 5.16 14.05
CA ASP A 230 5.99 6.42 13.42
C ASP A 230 7.23 7.07 12.81
N LYS A 231 7.17 7.39 11.52
CA LYS A 231 8.25 8.10 10.84
C LYS A 231 8.31 9.58 11.23
N SER A 232 7.28 10.11 11.90
CA SER A 232 7.23 11.48 12.45
C SER A 232 8.01 11.65 13.76
N GLY A 233 8.50 10.55 14.35
CA GLY A 233 9.19 10.56 15.65
C GLY A 233 8.26 10.56 16.87
N ARG A 234 6.93 10.60 16.69
CA ARG A 234 5.98 10.42 17.81
C ARG A 234 5.93 8.94 18.22
N SER A 235 6.27 8.65 19.47
CA SER A 235 6.26 7.28 20.01
C SER A 235 5.04 7.06 20.90
N ILE A 236 3.86 6.96 20.29
CA ILE A 236 2.63 6.63 21.02
C ILE A 236 2.55 5.11 21.15
N PRO A 237 2.57 4.52 22.36
CA PRO A 237 2.55 3.09 22.53
C PRO A 237 1.13 2.51 22.36
N LEU A 238 1.03 1.36 21.68
CA LEU A 238 -0.19 0.56 21.61
C LEU A 238 -0.18 -0.46 22.75
N SER A 239 -1.17 -0.37 23.64
CA SER A 239 -1.31 -1.32 24.76
C SER A 239 -2.09 -2.57 24.36
N ARG A 240 -1.79 -3.68 25.02
CA ARG A 240 -2.57 -4.93 24.94
C ARG A 240 -4.06 -4.68 25.17
N GLU A 241 -4.40 -3.92 26.21
CA GLU A 241 -5.79 -3.65 26.58
C GLU A 241 -6.53 -2.82 25.52
N ALA A 242 -5.86 -1.87 24.87
CA ALA A 242 -6.45 -1.11 23.77
C ALA A 242 -6.78 -2.04 22.59
N VAL A 243 -5.88 -2.97 22.25
CA VAL A 243 -6.10 -3.95 21.18
C VAL A 243 -7.27 -4.88 21.51
N LEU A 244 -7.32 -5.45 22.71
CA LEU A 244 -8.41 -6.34 23.13
C LEU A 244 -9.77 -5.63 23.14
N LYS A 245 -9.82 -4.38 23.61
CA LYS A 245 -11.04 -3.58 23.56
C LYS A 245 -11.45 -3.27 22.13
N ALA A 246 -10.51 -2.92 21.25
CA ALA A 246 -10.78 -2.68 19.83
C ALA A 246 -11.34 -3.93 19.15
N LEU A 247 -10.76 -5.11 19.40
CA LEU A 247 -11.26 -6.39 18.88
C LEU A 247 -12.68 -6.74 19.35
N ALA A 248 -13.10 -6.23 20.51
CA ALA A 248 -14.44 -6.42 21.04
C ALA A 248 -15.47 -5.41 20.50
N LEU A 249 -15.03 -4.33 19.84
CA LEU A 249 -15.94 -3.35 19.24
C LEU A 249 -16.52 -3.85 17.92
N PRO A 250 -17.74 -3.41 17.55
CA PRO A 250 -18.23 -3.58 16.19
C PRO A 250 -17.27 -2.90 15.20
N GLY A 251 -16.90 -3.60 14.12
CA GLY A 251 -16.02 -3.03 13.09
C GLY A 251 -16.53 -1.73 12.47
N SER A 252 -17.86 -1.51 12.45
CA SER A 252 -18.46 -0.24 12.02
C SER A 252 -18.06 0.94 12.91
N ALA A 253 -18.01 0.75 14.24
CA ALA A 253 -17.61 1.80 15.17
C ALA A 253 -16.13 2.17 15.01
N LEU A 254 -15.27 1.17 14.77
CA LEU A 254 -13.87 1.40 14.45
C LEU A 254 -13.70 2.14 13.12
N LEU A 255 -14.44 1.72 12.09
CA LEU A 255 -14.41 2.37 10.78
C LEU A 255 -14.89 3.83 10.84
N GLU A 256 -15.99 4.10 11.56
CA GLU A 256 -16.47 5.46 11.79
C GLU A 256 -15.42 6.32 12.49
N ALA A 257 -14.73 5.78 13.49
CA ALA A 257 -13.65 6.48 14.19
C ALA A 257 -12.44 6.76 13.29
N LEU A 258 -12.09 5.82 12.40
CA LEU A 258 -11.02 6.00 11.41
C LEU A 258 -11.37 7.05 10.37
N ILE A 259 -12.61 7.05 9.85
CA ILE A 259 -13.10 8.09 8.93
C ILE A 259 -13.07 9.46 9.62
N ALA A 260 -13.60 9.55 10.84
CA ALA A 260 -13.57 10.79 11.61
C ALA A 260 -12.16 11.26 11.98
N ALA A 261 -11.18 10.35 12.08
CA ALA A 261 -9.77 10.69 12.27
C ALA A 261 -9.13 11.18 10.97
N ALA A 262 -9.42 10.54 9.83
CA ALA A 262 -8.96 10.98 8.52
C ALA A 262 -9.52 12.35 8.10
N ASP A 263 -10.75 12.66 8.51
CA ASP A 263 -11.42 13.94 8.25
C ASP A 263 -10.91 15.10 9.13
N VAL A 264 -10.04 14.83 10.13
CA VAL A 264 -9.42 15.90 10.92
C VAL A 264 -8.50 16.70 10.01
N PRO A 265 -8.79 17.97 9.75
CA PRO A 265 -8.09 18.61 8.67
C PRO A 265 -6.78 19.22 9.18
N ASP A 266 -5.68 18.96 8.49
CA ASP A 266 -4.35 19.47 8.84
C ASP A 266 -4.21 20.90 8.31
N GLU A 267 -3.91 21.87 9.19
CA GLU A 267 -3.85 23.28 8.80
C GLU A 267 -2.66 23.60 7.89
N VAL A 268 -1.53 22.89 8.06
CA VAL A 268 -0.34 23.08 7.22
C VAL A 268 -0.60 22.52 5.83
N TRP A 269 -1.28 21.38 5.75
CA TRP A 269 -1.75 20.81 4.49
C TRP A 269 -2.74 21.74 3.78
N ARG A 270 -3.80 22.17 4.48
CA ARG A 270 -4.84 23.07 3.93
C ARG A 270 -4.27 24.39 3.43
N ALA A 271 -3.24 24.93 4.08
CA ALA A 271 -2.58 26.15 3.62
C ALA A 271 -1.82 25.94 2.29
N ALA A 272 -1.37 24.72 1.99
CA ALA A 272 -0.64 24.40 0.77
C ALA A 272 -1.55 24.07 -0.44
N GLU A 273 -2.78 23.59 -0.20
CA GLU A 273 -3.70 23.12 -1.23
C GLU A 273 -4.02 24.16 -2.32
N PRO A 274 -4.34 25.44 -2.02
CA PRO A 274 -4.68 26.42 -3.06
C PRO A 274 -3.54 26.62 -4.07
N ARG A 275 -2.29 26.62 -3.58
CA ARG A 275 -1.12 26.76 -4.44
C ARG A 275 -0.85 25.47 -5.24
N ALA A 276 -1.11 24.30 -4.66
CA ALA A 276 -1.01 23.04 -5.38
C ALA A 276 -2.02 22.98 -6.54
N GLU A 277 -3.26 23.38 -6.31
CA GLU A 277 -4.31 23.43 -7.34
C GLU A 277 -3.95 24.38 -8.48
N GLU A 278 -3.42 25.56 -8.17
CA GLU A 278 -2.93 26.51 -9.18
C GLU A 278 -1.84 25.89 -10.06
N ILE A 279 -0.80 25.31 -9.44
CA ILE A 279 0.31 24.65 -10.15
C ILE A 279 -0.21 23.48 -11.00
N HIS A 280 -1.14 22.68 -10.47
CA HIS A 280 -1.75 21.58 -11.22
C HIS A 280 -2.43 22.09 -12.50
N ASN A 281 -3.29 23.10 -12.37
CA ASN A 281 -4.06 23.65 -13.47
C ASN A 281 -3.15 24.27 -14.54
N LEU A 282 -2.13 25.04 -14.14
CA LEU A 282 -1.13 25.58 -15.04
C LEU A 282 -0.39 24.44 -15.79
N THR A 283 0.04 23.42 -15.05
CA THR A 283 0.76 22.27 -15.61
C THR A 283 -0.08 21.50 -16.63
N VAL A 284 -1.38 21.29 -16.35
CA VAL A 284 -2.31 20.63 -17.28
C VAL A 284 -2.49 21.46 -18.54
N GLN A 285 -2.66 22.77 -18.41
CA GLN A 285 -2.82 23.67 -19.56
C GLN A 285 -1.54 23.75 -20.41
N ALA A 286 -0.37 23.85 -19.77
CA ALA A 286 0.93 23.81 -20.43
C ALA A 286 1.10 22.55 -21.29
N LYS A 287 0.83 21.38 -20.70
CA LYS A 287 0.86 20.10 -21.41
C LYS A 287 -0.15 20.03 -22.55
N ALA A 288 -1.36 20.56 -22.35
CA ALA A 288 -2.39 20.60 -23.40
C ALA A 288 -2.01 21.51 -24.58
N ARG A 289 -1.21 22.55 -24.36
CA ARG A 289 -0.64 23.40 -25.41
C ARG A 289 0.55 22.75 -26.15
N GLY A 290 0.97 21.56 -25.73
CA GLY A 290 2.13 20.87 -26.31
C GLY A 290 3.47 21.50 -25.92
N GLU A 291 3.51 22.25 -24.82
CA GLU A 291 4.74 22.83 -24.32
C GLU A 291 5.72 21.71 -23.96
N GLN A 292 6.91 21.76 -24.57
CA GLN A 292 7.89 20.70 -24.43
C GLN A 292 8.63 20.79 -23.10
N LEU A 293 9.05 19.62 -22.62
CA LEU A 293 10.00 19.49 -21.52
C LEU A 293 11.29 20.22 -21.88
N PRO A 294 11.87 21.02 -20.97
CA PRO A 294 13.11 21.68 -21.29
C PRO A 294 14.22 20.64 -21.53
N GLU A 295 15.07 20.92 -22.54
CA GLU A 295 16.29 20.14 -22.82
C GLU A 295 17.31 20.21 -21.66
N SER A 296 17.14 21.19 -20.76
CA SER A 296 17.91 21.35 -19.53
C SER A 296 17.02 21.12 -18.30
N LEU A 297 17.64 20.83 -17.15
CA LEU A 297 16.93 20.68 -15.87
C LEU A 297 16.18 21.96 -15.41
N LYS A 298 16.34 23.11 -16.09
CA LYS A 298 15.68 24.38 -15.74
C LYS A 298 15.33 25.17 -17.01
N GLY A 299 14.04 25.27 -17.34
CA GLY A 299 13.57 26.14 -18.41
C GLY A 299 12.07 26.43 -18.31
N PRO A 300 11.60 27.65 -18.60
CA PRO A 300 10.18 27.96 -18.59
C PRO A 300 9.46 27.35 -19.80
N PRO A 301 8.15 27.07 -19.72
CA PRO A 301 7.28 27.24 -18.54
C PRO A 301 7.29 26.04 -17.57
N LEU A 302 7.79 24.89 -18.00
CA LEU A 302 7.78 23.64 -17.22
C LEU A 302 9.12 23.39 -16.51
N TRP A 303 9.09 23.30 -15.19
CA TRP A 303 10.28 23.12 -14.34
C TRP A 303 10.43 21.67 -13.88
N TYR A 304 11.67 21.19 -13.79
CA TYR A 304 11.98 19.98 -13.03
C TYR A 304 12.06 20.33 -11.55
N VAL A 305 11.11 19.80 -10.78
CA VAL A 305 11.02 20.00 -9.34
C VAL A 305 11.45 18.71 -8.65
N GLU A 306 12.62 18.74 -8.03
CA GLU A 306 13.20 17.60 -7.32
C GLU A 306 12.54 17.39 -5.95
N MET A 307 12.21 16.13 -5.63
CA MET A 307 11.73 15.74 -4.32
C MET A 307 12.89 15.74 -3.31
N THR A 308 13.00 16.82 -2.54
CA THR A 308 14.01 16.97 -1.48
C THR A 308 13.57 16.33 -0.16
N GLY A 309 14.49 16.28 0.82
CA GLY A 309 14.17 15.84 2.18
C GLY A 309 13.06 16.66 2.87
N GLU A 310 12.94 17.94 2.55
CA GLU A 310 11.87 18.80 3.10
C GLU A 310 10.49 18.35 2.64
N HIS A 311 10.36 17.91 1.38
CA HIS A 311 9.13 17.31 0.88
C HIS A 311 8.80 16.01 1.60
N VAL A 312 9.82 15.19 1.87
CA VAL A 312 9.65 13.93 2.61
C VAL A 312 9.14 14.21 4.02
N TYR A 313 9.75 15.15 4.75
CA TYR A 313 9.29 15.51 6.09
C TYR A 313 7.87 16.07 6.08
N PHE A 314 7.56 16.96 5.15
CA PHE A 314 6.19 17.47 4.98
C PHE A 314 5.18 16.34 4.77
N LEU A 315 5.49 15.36 3.91
CA LEU A 315 4.62 14.21 3.65
C LEU A 315 4.51 13.27 4.86
N VAL A 316 5.59 13.04 5.59
CA VAL A 316 5.57 12.22 6.82
C VAL A 316 4.61 12.81 7.84
N ASP A 317 4.64 14.13 8.02
CA ASP A 317 3.90 14.81 9.09
C ASP A 317 2.46 15.17 8.69
N HIS A 318 2.25 15.56 7.44
CA HIS A 318 1.02 16.24 7.00
C HIS A 318 0.23 15.51 5.91
N ALA A 319 0.78 14.48 5.24
CA ALA A 319 0.05 13.77 4.18
C ALA A 319 -1.28 13.20 4.68
N PRO A 320 -2.43 13.51 4.06
CA PRO A 320 -3.71 13.05 4.55
C PRO A 320 -3.85 11.53 4.39
N PHE A 321 -4.82 10.99 5.11
CA PHE A 321 -5.23 9.60 5.01
C PHE A 321 -6.41 9.48 4.08
N HIS A 322 -6.37 8.47 3.21
CA HIS A 322 -7.44 8.10 2.32
C HIS A 322 -8.09 6.81 2.82
N ILE A 323 -9.41 6.81 2.99
CA ILE A 323 -10.19 5.63 3.35
C ILE A 323 -11.26 5.39 2.29
N ARG A 324 -11.25 4.20 1.71
CA ARG A 324 -12.24 3.79 0.71
C ARG A 324 -13.01 2.57 1.18
N CYS A 325 -14.31 2.74 1.37
CA CYS A 325 -15.24 1.61 1.51
C CYS A 325 -15.56 1.05 0.12
N LEU A 326 -15.44 -0.26 -0.04
CA LEU A 326 -15.65 -0.94 -1.31
C LEU A 326 -17.09 -1.43 -1.43
N PRO A 327 -17.66 -1.49 -2.65
CA PRO A 327 -18.99 -2.06 -2.87
C PRO A 327 -19.15 -3.50 -2.40
N SER A 328 -18.04 -4.25 -2.33
CA SER A 328 -17.98 -5.62 -1.80
C SER A 328 -18.16 -5.72 -0.27
N GLY A 329 -18.15 -4.60 0.45
CA GLY A 329 -18.10 -4.55 1.92
C GLY A 329 -16.68 -4.56 2.50
N GLY A 330 -15.65 -4.56 1.64
CA GLY A 330 -14.26 -4.37 2.03
C GLY A 330 -13.92 -2.90 2.31
N VAL A 331 -12.71 -2.68 2.81
CA VAL A 331 -12.18 -1.35 3.10
C VAL A 331 -10.69 -1.30 2.79
N MET A 332 -10.26 -0.16 2.24
CA MET A 332 -8.86 0.17 2.05
C MET A 332 -8.52 1.45 2.81
N MET A 333 -7.34 1.47 3.43
CA MET A 333 -6.75 2.66 4.02
C MET A 333 -5.42 2.92 3.34
N ALA A 334 -5.11 4.16 3.02
CA ALA A 334 -3.84 4.55 2.41
C ALA A 334 -3.39 5.96 2.79
N THR A 335 -2.10 6.21 2.64
CA THR A 335 -1.47 7.52 2.66
C THR A 335 -0.22 7.46 1.78
N HIS A 336 0.62 8.50 1.80
CA HIS A 336 1.88 8.51 1.07
C HIS A 336 2.84 7.42 1.59
N PHE A 337 3.67 6.84 0.72
CA PHE A 337 4.68 5.82 1.08
C PHE A 337 5.65 6.23 2.21
N TYR A 338 5.83 7.53 2.40
CA TYR A 338 6.67 8.07 3.46
C TYR A 338 5.97 8.15 4.80
N ARG A 339 4.64 8.08 4.86
CA ARG A 339 3.85 8.09 6.08
C ARG A 339 3.39 6.66 6.43
N THR A 340 3.16 6.41 7.71
CA THR A 340 2.57 5.15 8.20
C THR A 340 1.12 5.37 8.57
N LEU A 341 0.33 4.30 8.70
CA LEU A 341 -1.06 4.36 9.16
C LEU A 341 -1.18 4.52 10.68
N TRP A 342 -0.08 4.49 11.45
CA TRP A 342 -0.14 4.55 12.91
C TRP A 342 -0.80 5.82 13.45
N PRO A 343 -0.50 7.04 12.94
CA PRO A 343 -1.17 8.24 13.43
C PRO A 343 -2.70 8.19 13.25
N LEU A 344 -3.18 7.68 12.12
CA LEU A 344 -4.61 7.49 11.87
C LEU A 344 -5.25 6.55 12.91
N TRP A 345 -4.61 5.41 13.16
CA TRP A 345 -5.07 4.44 14.16
C TRP A 345 -5.03 5.01 15.58
N ALA A 346 -3.95 5.70 15.95
CA ALA A 346 -3.82 6.33 17.26
C ALA A 346 -4.97 7.33 17.50
N ASP A 347 -5.23 8.22 16.54
CA ASP A 347 -6.30 9.22 16.64
C ASP A 347 -7.69 8.57 16.73
N ALA A 348 -7.95 7.51 15.95
CA ALA A 348 -9.18 6.74 16.07
C ALA A 348 -9.34 6.08 17.44
N LEU A 349 -8.26 5.53 18.01
CA LEU A 349 -8.26 4.90 19.33
C LEU A 349 -8.44 5.93 20.46
N PHE A 350 -7.86 7.13 20.36
CA PHE A 350 -8.12 8.22 21.29
C PHE A 350 -9.59 8.66 21.26
N ARG A 351 -10.18 8.80 20.06
CA ARG A 351 -11.61 9.14 19.90
C ARG A 351 -12.53 8.12 20.54
N LEU A 352 -12.15 6.84 20.48
CA LEU A 352 -12.88 5.74 21.11
C LEU A 352 -12.56 5.58 22.62
N CYS A 353 -11.75 6.47 23.21
CA CYS A 353 -11.31 6.40 24.60
C CYS A 353 -10.60 5.08 24.94
N LEU A 354 -9.91 4.48 23.96
CA LEU A 354 -9.14 3.24 24.11
C LEU A 354 -7.67 3.52 24.44
N MET A 355 -7.20 4.72 24.14
CA MET A 355 -5.87 5.24 24.46
C MET A 355 -5.98 6.59 25.15
N SER A 356 -4.95 6.95 25.93
CA SER A 356 -4.91 8.14 26.81
C SER A 356 -3.62 8.92 26.65
#